data_AF-A0A2A6M5T4-F1
#
_entry.id   AF-A0A2A6M5T4-F1
#
_cell.length_a   1.000
_cell.length_b   1.000
_cell.length_c   1.000
_cell.angle_alpha   90.00
_cell.angle_beta   90.00
_cell.angle_gamma   90.00
#
_symmetry.space_group_name_H-M   'P 1'
#
loop_
_entity.id
_entity.type
_entity.pdbx_description
1 polymer ?
#
loop_
_entity_poly.entity_id
_entity_poly.type
_entity_poly.pdbx_seq_one_letter_code
_entity_poly.pdbx_strand_id
1 'polypeptide(L)' 'MNRNGLYLIIAVLAVVAIGLGIYVYREESKHGVEIRIGEEGISVEEN' A
#
# COMPACT_ATOMS: atom_id res chain seq x y z
N MET A 1 -16.25 -29.54 -2.63
CA MET A 1 -15.44 -28.72 -1.71
C MET A 1 -16.00 -28.89 -0.30
N ASN A 2 -15.20 -29.37 0.66
CA ASN A 2 -15.66 -29.44 2.05
C ASN A 2 -15.84 -28.00 2.56
N ARG A 3 -16.91 -27.70 3.32
CA ARG A 3 -17.20 -26.35 3.84
C ARG A 3 -16.00 -25.80 4.61
N ASN A 4 -15.31 -26.65 5.36
CA ASN A 4 -14.10 -26.30 6.10
C ASN A 4 -12.94 -25.86 5.20
N GLY A 5 -12.79 -26.46 4.01
CA GLY A 5 -11.78 -26.08 3.04
C GLY A 5 -12.06 -24.70 2.43
N LEU A 6 -13.33 -24.39 2.18
CA LEU A 6 -13.73 -23.08 1.67
C LEU A 6 -13.45 -21.97 2.69
N TYR A 7 -13.78 -22.20 3.97
CA TYR A 7 -13.47 -21.22 5.03
C TYR A 7 -11.96 -20.99 5.20
N LEU A 8 -11.14 -22.04 5.03
CA LEU A 8 -9.68 -21.93 5.06
C LEU A 8 -9.17 -21.03 3.94
N ILE A 9 -9.66 -21.22 2.72
CA ILE A 9 -9.30 -20.39 1.56
C ILE A 9 -9.71 -18.94 1.80
N ILE A 10 -10.93 -18.70 2.30
CA ILE A 10 -11.42 -17.34 2.58
C ILE A 10 -10.57 -16.67 3.67
N ALA A 11 -10.21 -17.39 4.73
CA ALA A 11 -9.38 -16.85 5.80
C ALA A 11 -7.99 -16.44 5.28
N VAL A 12 -7.37 -17.28 4.46
CA VAL A 12 -6.07 -16.96 3.84
C VAL A 12 -6.19 -15.73 2.93
N LEU A 13 -7.22 -15.67 2.09
CA LEU A 13 -7.43 -14.53 1.19
C LEU A 13 -7.68 -13.23 1.97
N ALA A 14 -8.44 -13.28 3.07
CA ALA A 14 -8.69 -12.13 3.92
C ALA A 14 -7.39 -11.59 4.55
N VAL A 15 -6.53 -12.47 5.06
CA VAL A 15 -5.22 -12.08 5.62
C VAL A 15 -4.33 -11.45 4.55
N VAL A 16 -4.29 -12.02 3.35
CA VAL A 16 -3.52 -11.46 2.22
C VAL A 16 -4.03 -10.08 1.85
N ALA A 17 -5.35 -9.89 1.74
CA ALA A 17 -5.95 -8.61 1.41
C ALA A 17 -5.64 -7.54 2.46
N ILE A 18 -5.70 -7.87 3.75
CA ILE A 18 -5.35 -6.95 4.84
C ILE A 18 -3.86 -6.58 4.77
N GLY A 19 -2.97 -7.56 4.58
CA GLY A 19 -1.53 -7.33 4.47
C GLY A 19 -1.18 -6.41 3.30
N LEU A 20 -1.77 -6.65 2.13
CA LEU A 20 -1.60 -5.80 0.95
C LEU A 20 -2.19 -4.41 1.15
N GLY A 21 -3.36 -4.29 1.79
CA GLY A 21 -3.96 -3.00 2.12
C GLY A 21 -3.06 -2.14 3.00
N ILE A 22 -2.44 -2.75 4.03
CA ILE A 22 -1.46 -2.06 4.90
C ILE A 22 -0.22 -1.68 4.10
N TYR A 23 0.30 -2.57 3.25
CA TYR A 23 1.46 -2.31 2.40
C TYR A 23 1.23 -1.09 1.49
N VAL A 24 0.11 -1.07 0.77
CA VAL A 24 -0.27 0.02 -0.13
C VAL A 24 -0.51 1.32 0.63
N TYR A 25 -1.23 1.27 1.76
CA TYR A 25 -1.48 2.46 2.58
C TYR A 25 -0.19 3.09 3.12
N ARG A 26 0.78 2.23 3.50
CA ARG A 26 2.10 2.68 3.95
C ARG A 26 2.91 3.29 2.80
N GLU A 27 2.76 2.79 1.58
CA GLU A 27 3.49 3.29 0.42
C GLU A 27 3.06 4.72 0.05
N GLU A 28 1.76 5.02 0.06
CA GLU A 28 1.28 6.39 -0.14
C GLU A 28 1.79 7.37 0.91
N SER A 29 2.10 6.86 2.12
CA SER A 29 2.61 7.67 3.22
C SER A 29 4.11 7.95 3.14
N LYS A 30 4.87 7.29 2.25
CA LYS A 30 6.34 7.32 2.27
C LYS A 30 7.03 8.00 1.09
N HIS A 31 6.35 8.19 -0.03
CA HIS A 31 6.99 8.80 -1.20
C HIS A 31 6.04 9.75 -1.96
N GLY A 32 5.22 10.49 -1.23
CA GLY A 32 4.79 11.79 -1.73
C GLY A 32 6.03 12.68 -1.77
N VAL A 33 6.75 12.68 -2.90
CA VAL A 33 7.72 13.74 -3.20
C VAL A 33 7.00 15.05 -2.88
N GLU A 34 7.46 15.80 -1.89
CA GLU A 34 6.97 17.16 -1.66
C GLU A 34 7.38 17.97 -2.90
N ILE A 35 6.56 17.95 -3.94
CA ILE A 35 6.76 18.78 -5.12
C ILE A 35 6.40 20.20 -4.68
N ARG A 36 7.38 20.89 -4.10
CA ARG A 36 7.30 22.30 -3.79
C ARG A 36 7.46 23.04 -5.12
N ILE A 37 6.35 23.31 -5.80
CA ILE A 37 6.33 24.17 -6.98
C ILE A 37 6.54 25.62 -6.49
N GLY A 38 7.80 25.99 -6.32
CA GLY A 38 8.23 27.37 -6.08
C GLY A 38 8.38 28.15 -7.39
N GLU A 39 8.44 29.48 -7.30
CA GLU A 39 8.51 30.41 -8.44
C GLU A 39 9.79 30.25 -9.29
N GLU A 40 10.79 29.48 -8.84
CA GLU A 40 12.08 29.25 -9.52
C GLU A 40 12.24 27.84 -10.15
N GLY A 41 11.22 26.97 -10.09
CA GLY A 41 11.25 25.63 -10.72
C GLY A 41 11.39 24.47 -9.73
N ILE A 42 11.35 23.25 -10.29
CA ILE A 42 11.17 21.99 -9.54
C ILE A 42 12.50 21.56 -8.91
N SER A 43 12.63 21.60 -7.58
CA SER A 43 13.75 20.97 -6.86
C SER A 43 13.31 19.63 -6.27
N VAL A 44 14.02 18.56 -6.65
CA VAL A 44 13.86 17.22 -6.08
C VAL A 44 15.07 16.98 -5.19
N GLU A 45 14.89 17.00 -3.88
CA GLU A 45 15.94 16.69 -2.92
C GLU A 45 15.73 15.24 -2.41
N GLU A 46 16.69 14.37 -2.74
CA GLU A 46 16.74 12.96 -2.35
C GLU A 46 17.68 12.84 -1.13
N ASN A 47 17.20 12.25 -0.02
CA ASN A 47 18.05 11.86 1.13
C ASN A 47 18.42 10.38 1.03
#